data_AF-A0A6P5CHU4-F1
#
_entry.id   AF-A0A6P5CHU4-F1
#
_cell.length_a   1.000
_cell.length_b   1.000
_cell.length_c   1.000
_cell.angle_alpha   90.00
_cell.angle_beta   90.00
_cell.angle_gamma   90.00
#
_symmetry.space_group_name_H-M   'P 1'
#
loop_
_entity.id
_entity.type
_entity.pdbx_description
1 polymer ?
#
loop_
_entity_poly.entity_id
_entity_poly.type
_entity_poly.pdbx_seq_one_letter_code
_entity_poly.pdbx_strand_id
1 'polypeptide(L)'
;MAEGQGKLSKPRQPSRVSALFPKLDDGHLNNSLGSPVQADVYFPRLIVPFCGHIKGGMRPGKKVLVMGIVDLNPESFAISLTCGDSEDPPADVAIELKAVFTDRQLLRNSCISGERGEEQSAIPYFPFIPDQPFRVEILCEHPRFRVFVDGHQLFDFYHRIQTLSAIDTIKINGDLQITKLG
;
A
#
# COMPACT_ATOMS: atom_id res chain seq x y z
N MET A 1 -32.03 55.93 38.25
CA MET A 1 -30.62 56.30 38.49
C MET A 1 -29.85 55.69 37.33
N ALA A 2 -29.35 56.40 36.30
CA ALA A 2 -28.63 57.69 36.25
C ALA A 2 -27.28 57.65 36.99
N GLU A 3 -26.15 58.26 36.56
CA GLU A 3 -25.55 58.55 35.22
C GLU A 3 -24.04 58.93 35.45
N GLY A 4 -23.15 59.19 34.49
CA GLY A 4 -23.23 59.20 33.02
C GLY A 4 -22.02 59.87 32.31
N GLN A 5 -21.75 59.50 31.05
CA GLN A 5 -20.97 60.25 30.02
C GLN A 5 -19.44 60.44 30.29
N GLY A 6 -18.59 60.80 29.31
CA GLY A 6 -18.84 61.21 27.92
C GLY A 6 -17.63 61.15 26.96
N LYS A 7 -17.79 61.69 25.73
CA LYS A 7 -16.82 61.68 24.61
C LYS A 7 -16.15 63.05 24.41
N LEU A 8 -14.96 63.10 23.76
CA LEU A 8 -14.65 64.10 22.70
C LEU A 8 -13.48 63.67 21.78
N SER A 9 -13.20 64.42 20.69
CA SER A 9 -12.50 63.90 19.49
C SER A 9 -11.61 64.88 18.69
N LYS A 10 -10.47 64.38 18.14
CA LYS A 10 -9.74 64.76 16.89
C LYS A 10 -9.20 66.20 16.70
N PRO A 11 -8.04 66.40 16.02
CA PRO A 11 -7.99 66.58 14.55
C PRO A 11 -6.75 65.97 13.81
N ARG A 12 -6.47 66.40 12.56
CA ARG A 12 -5.61 65.76 11.51
C ARG A 12 -4.22 66.44 11.28
N GLN A 13 -3.34 65.74 10.54
CA GLN A 13 -2.01 66.16 10.02
C GLN A 13 -2.03 67.26 8.93
N PRO A 14 -0.84 67.82 8.59
CA PRO A 14 -0.45 68.09 7.19
C PRO A 14 0.97 67.58 6.80
N SER A 15 1.36 67.80 5.53
CA SER A 15 2.41 67.07 4.78
C SER A 15 3.37 67.95 3.94
N ARG A 16 4.52 67.39 3.49
CA ARG A 16 5.42 67.80 2.35
C ARG A 16 6.62 66.80 2.26
N VAL A 17 7.08 66.18 1.16
CA VAL A 17 7.45 66.59 -0.24
C VAL A 17 8.75 67.44 -0.26
N SER A 18 9.84 67.18 -1.02
CA SER A 18 10.34 66.07 -1.90
C SER A 18 11.77 66.40 -2.43
N ALA A 19 12.62 65.43 -2.82
CA ALA A 19 13.73 65.60 -3.81
C ALA A 19 14.32 64.25 -4.31
N LEU A 20 15.10 64.25 -5.40
CA LEU A 20 15.42 63.10 -6.27
C LEU A 20 16.92 62.69 -6.34
N PHE A 21 17.17 61.36 -6.39
CA PHE A 21 18.19 60.61 -7.20
C PHE A 21 19.71 60.96 -7.13
N PRO A 22 20.61 60.11 -7.70
CA PRO A 22 20.74 58.64 -7.54
C PRO A 22 22.19 58.17 -7.30
N LYS A 23 22.40 56.90 -6.88
CA LYS A 23 23.62 56.11 -7.19
C LYS A 23 23.30 54.61 -7.36
N LEU A 24 23.57 54.11 -8.56
CA LEU A 24 23.88 52.71 -8.95
C LEU A 24 25.43 52.60 -8.95
N ASP A 25 26.15 51.46 -8.93
CA ASP A 25 25.95 50.03 -8.60
C ASP A 25 27.36 49.50 -8.17
N ASP A 26 27.67 48.27 -7.76
CA ASP A 26 26.99 46.95 -7.69
C ASP A 26 27.41 46.25 -6.37
N GLY A 27 26.90 45.04 -6.07
CA GLY A 27 27.69 44.05 -5.35
C GLY A 27 26.93 43.06 -4.47
N HIS A 28 26.38 42.01 -5.09
CA HIS A 28 26.41 40.62 -4.59
C HIS A 28 25.71 40.19 -3.27
N LEU A 29 24.68 39.33 -3.48
CA LEU A 29 24.25 38.13 -2.71
C LEU A 29 23.05 38.16 -1.72
N ASN A 30 21.99 37.53 -2.21
CA ASN A 30 21.13 36.48 -1.60
C ASN A 30 20.33 36.72 -0.28
N ASN A 31 19.25 37.48 -0.39
CA ASN A 31 18.02 37.10 0.31
C ASN A 31 17.38 35.86 -0.34
N SER A 32 17.05 34.81 0.43
CA SER A 32 15.72 34.18 0.39
C SER A 32 15.50 33.18 1.52
N LEU A 33 14.56 33.57 2.38
CA LEU A 33 13.78 32.79 3.34
C LEU A 33 13.62 31.31 2.95
N GLY A 34 14.02 30.40 3.84
CA GLY A 34 13.75 28.98 3.68
C GLY A 34 12.27 28.68 3.84
N SER A 35 11.59 28.30 2.76
CA SER A 35 10.27 27.66 2.82
C SER A 35 10.36 26.35 3.63
N PRO A 36 9.35 26.01 4.46
CA PRO A 36 9.33 24.71 5.11
C PRO A 36 9.28 23.63 4.05
N VAL A 37 10.24 22.69 4.11
CA VAL A 37 10.26 21.52 3.24
C VAL A 37 8.94 20.77 3.45
N GLN A 38 8.10 20.78 2.42
CA GLN A 38 6.88 19.98 2.41
C GLN A 38 7.32 18.53 2.53
N ALA A 39 7.02 17.90 3.67
CA ALA A 39 7.33 16.50 3.87
C ALA A 39 6.52 15.71 2.83
N ASP A 40 7.22 15.16 1.83
CA ASP A 40 6.62 14.23 0.88
C ASP A 40 5.96 13.12 1.69
N VAL A 41 4.62 13.11 1.66
CA VAL A 41 3.84 12.05 2.26
C VAL A 41 4.17 10.80 1.45
N TYR A 42 5.04 9.95 2.01
CA TYR A 42 5.51 8.74 1.37
C TYR A 42 4.37 7.73 1.30
N PHE A 43 3.48 7.92 0.33
CA PHE A 43 2.55 6.89 -0.09
C PHE A 43 3.41 5.76 -0.67
N PRO A 44 3.41 4.55 -0.06
CA PRO A 44 4.13 3.43 -0.64
C PRO A 44 3.58 3.20 -2.04
N ARG A 45 4.45 3.09 -3.03
CA ARG A 45 4.05 2.85 -4.42
C ARG A 45 3.51 1.43 -4.54
N LEU A 46 2.19 1.29 -4.43
CA LEU A 46 1.44 0.03 -4.59
C LEU A 46 1.33 -0.36 -6.08
N ILE A 47 2.46 -0.31 -6.79
CA ILE A 47 2.57 -0.61 -8.22
C ILE A 47 2.90 -2.09 -8.38
N VAL A 48 2.24 -2.76 -9.32
CA VAL A 48 2.52 -4.15 -9.70
C VAL A 48 3.59 -4.17 -10.81
N PRO A 49 4.62 -5.05 -10.75
CA PRO A 49 4.91 -6.04 -9.72
C PRO A 49 5.29 -5.41 -8.38
N PHE A 50 4.66 -5.89 -7.30
CA PHE A 50 4.83 -5.37 -5.95
C PHE A 50 5.57 -6.39 -5.08
N CYS A 51 6.50 -5.91 -4.26
CA CYS A 51 7.13 -6.66 -3.16
C CYS A 51 7.06 -5.82 -1.88
N GLY A 52 6.70 -6.41 -0.74
CA GLY A 52 6.64 -5.70 0.53
C GLY A 52 6.77 -6.58 1.77
N HIS A 53 7.35 -6.03 2.84
CA HIS A 53 7.62 -6.77 4.07
C HIS A 53 6.45 -6.78 5.07
N ILE A 54 6.16 -7.97 5.56
CA ILE A 54 5.17 -8.30 6.58
C ILE A 54 5.86 -8.23 7.95
N LYS A 55 5.95 -7.03 8.54
CA LYS A 55 6.71 -6.75 9.79
C LYS A 55 6.57 -7.85 10.87
N GLY A 56 7.68 -8.54 11.15
CA GLY A 56 7.75 -9.62 12.15
C GLY A 56 7.10 -10.94 11.73
N GLY A 57 7.05 -11.23 10.42
CA GLY A 57 6.59 -12.50 9.85
C GLY A 57 5.11 -12.79 10.05
N MET A 58 4.65 -13.93 9.51
CA MET A 58 3.35 -14.52 9.83
C MET A 58 3.40 -15.25 11.18
N ARG A 59 2.24 -15.34 11.83
CA ARG A 59 2.04 -16.03 13.11
C ARG A 59 0.54 -16.24 13.33
N PRO A 60 0.11 -17.22 14.15
CA PRO A 60 -1.30 -17.42 14.47
C PRO A 60 -1.99 -16.13 14.92
N GLY A 61 -3.15 -15.83 14.33
CA GLY A 61 -3.93 -14.62 14.56
C GLY A 61 -3.51 -13.38 13.75
N LYS A 62 -2.34 -13.40 13.07
CA LYS A 62 -1.97 -12.33 12.12
C LYS A 62 -2.66 -12.57 10.77
N LYS A 63 -3.11 -11.49 10.15
CA LYS A 63 -3.62 -11.49 8.77
C LYS A 63 -2.82 -10.56 7.88
N VAL A 64 -2.89 -10.82 6.58
CA VAL A 64 -2.52 -9.89 5.51
C VAL A 64 -3.78 -9.56 4.73
N LEU A 65 -3.99 -8.27 4.46
CA LEU A 65 -5.08 -7.73 3.66
C LEU A 65 -4.52 -7.22 2.33
N VAL A 66 -5.11 -7.67 1.22
CA VAL A 66 -4.92 -7.08 -0.11
C VAL A 66 -6.28 -6.58 -0.61
N MET A 67 -6.36 -5.31 -0.96
CA MET A 67 -7.47 -4.76 -1.74
C MET A 67 -6.93 -4.23 -3.05
N GLY A 68 -7.68 -4.45 -4.12
CA GLY A 68 -7.29 -4.05 -5.46
C GLY A 68 -8.49 -3.95 -6.39
N ILE A 69 -8.20 -3.69 -7.65
CA ILE A 69 -9.13 -3.74 -8.78
C ILE A 69 -8.50 -4.69 -9.79
N VAL A 70 -9.27 -5.64 -10.31
CA VAL A 70 -8.82 -6.50 -11.43
C VAL A 70 -8.80 -5.66 -12.70
N ASP A 71 -7.78 -5.80 -13.54
CA ASP A 71 -7.74 -5.08 -14.81
C ASP A 71 -8.90 -5.49 -15.75
N LEU A 72 -9.16 -4.69 -16.79
CA LEU A 72 -10.31 -4.85 -17.70
C LEU A 72 -10.24 -6.14 -18.55
N ASN A 73 -9.04 -6.58 -18.93
CA ASN A 73 -8.84 -7.77 -19.78
C ASN A 73 -7.74 -8.67 -19.17
N PRO A 74 -7.99 -9.32 -18.02
CA PRO A 74 -6.97 -10.05 -17.28
C PRO A 74 -6.76 -11.45 -17.86
N GLU A 75 -5.51 -11.89 -17.97
CA GLU A 75 -5.13 -13.29 -18.17
C GLU A 75 -4.97 -13.97 -16.81
N SER A 76 -4.11 -13.42 -15.95
CA SER A 76 -3.90 -13.94 -14.60
C SER A 76 -3.25 -12.94 -13.65
N PHE A 77 -3.45 -13.15 -12.35
CA PHE A 77 -2.65 -12.51 -11.32
C PHE A 77 -2.24 -13.50 -10.22
N ALA A 78 -1.20 -13.18 -9.47
CA ALA A 78 -0.72 -13.96 -8.35
C ALA A 78 -0.52 -13.09 -7.10
N ILE A 79 -0.95 -13.62 -5.94
CA ILE A 79 -0.60 -13.09 -4.61
C ILE A 79 0.17 -14.20 -3.88
N SER A 80 1.41 -13.95 -3.50
CA SER A 80 2.30 -14.94 -2.90
C SER A 80 2.87 -14.46 -1.57
N LEU A 81 2.91 -15.36 -0.58
CA LEU A 81 3.62 -15.13 0.69
C LEU A 81 4.92 -15.92 0.67
N THR A 82 6.06 -15.25 0.83
CA THR A 82 7.40 -15.80 0.68
C THR A 82 8.26 -15.62 1.93
N CYS A 83 9.32 -16.44 2.03
CA CYS A 83 10.33 -16.34 3.07
C CYS A 83 11.51 -15.48 2.58
N GLY A 84 11.42 -14.17 2.80
CA GLY A 84 12.28 -13.18 2.16
C GLY A 84 11.87 -12.87 0.71
N ASP A 85 12.67 -12.01 0.07
CA ASP A 85 12.43 -11.48 -1.27
C ASP A 85 13.47 -11.92 -2.32
N SER A 86 14.46 -12.74 -1.94
CA SER A 86 15.51 -13.27 -2.83
C SER A 86 14.99 -13.82 -4.17
N GLU A 87 15.73 -13.53 -5.24
CA GLU A 87 15.46 -14.01 -6.61
C GLU A 87 16.50 -15.07 -7.08
N ASP A 88 17.70 -15.09 -6.50
CA ASP A 88 18.75 -16.08 -6.82
C ASP A 88 19.53 -16.52 -5.55
N PRO A 89 19.28 -17.73 -4.99
CA PRO A 89 18.16 -18.59 -5.35
C PRO A 89 16.80 -17.94 -5.01
N PRO A 90 15.71 -18.30 -5.70
CA PRO A 90 14.37 -17.81 -5.37
C PRO A 90 13.98 -18.13 -3.93
N ALA A 91 13.41 -17.15 -3.23
CA ALA A 91 12.85 -17.31 -1.89
C ALA A 91 11.74 -18.38 -1.86
N ASP A 92 11.70 -19.17 -0.78
CA ASP A 92 10.63 -20.15 -0.56
C ASP A 92 9.25 -19.47 -0.58
N VAL A 93 8.30 -20.10 -1.28
CA VAL A 93 6.91 -19.66 -1.39
C VAL A 93 6.05 -20.52 -0.48
N ALA A 94 5.58 -19.95 0.63
CA ALA A 94 4.71 -20.65 1.58
C ALA A 94 3.33 -20.93 1.00
N ILE A 95 2.79 -19.94 0.26
CA ILE A 95 1.57 -20.05 -0.54
C ILE A 95 1.62 -19.05 -1.69
N GLU A 96 1.36 -19.52 -2.90
CA GLU A 96 1.04 -18.73 -4.10
C GLU A 96 -0.45 -18.90 -4.39
N LEU A 97 -1.15 -17.79 -4.65
CA LEU A 97 -2.57 -17.73 -5.00
C LEU A 97 -2.68 -17.18 -6.43
N LYS A 98 -2.73 -18.06 -7.44
CA LYS A 98 -2.81 -17.65 -8.85
C LYS A 98 -4.24 -17.74 -9.38
N ALA A 99 -4.85 -16.58 -9.65
CA ALA A 99 -6.13 -16.49 -10.34
C ALA A 99 -5.89 -16.53 -11.86
N VAL A 100 -6.51 -17.48 -12.56
CA VAL A 100 -6.46 -17.64 -14.02
C VAL A 100 -7.86 -17.44 -14.57
N PHE A 101 -8.04 -16.43 -15.43
CA PHE A 101 -9.38 -15.98 -15.83
C PHE A 101 -9.99 -16.83 -16.94
N THR A 102 -9.20 -17.34 -17.88
CA THR A 102 -9.65 -18.17 -19.01
C THR A 102 -10.48 -19.37 -18.55
N ASP A 103 -9.96 -20.14 -17.59
CA ASP A 103 -10.61 -21.33 -17.03
C ASP A 103 -11.30 -21.07 -15.68
N ARG A 104 -11.29 -19.80 -15.22
CA ARG A 104 -11.82 -19.35 -13.92
C ARG A 104 -11.32 -20.19 -12.74
N GLN A 105 -10.01 -20.45 -12.71
CA GLN A 105 -9.35 -21.25 -11.68
C GLN A 105 -8.60 -20.38 -10.67
N LEU A 106 -8.65 -20.75 -9.39
CA LEU A 106 -7.75 -20.21 -8.37
C LEU A 106 -6.83 -21.34 -7.91
N LEU A 107 -5.63 -21.38 -8.50
CA LEU A 107 -4.60 -22.36 -8.21
C LEU A 107 -3.83 -21.94 -6.96
N ARG A 108 -3.59 -22.88 -6.05
CA ARG A 108 -2.77 -22.68 -4.84
C ARG A 108 -1.68 -23.72 -4.76
N ASN A 109 -0.45 -23.26 -4.54
CA ASN A 109 0.68 -24.14 -4.32
C ASN A 109 1.74 -23.48 -3.43
N SER A 110 2.75 -24.25 -3.06
CA SER A 110 3.97 -23.82 -2.40
C SER A 110 5.17 -24.14 -3.29
N CYS A 111 6.29 -23.45 -3.09
CA CYS A 111 7.58 -23.80 -3.67
C CYS A 111 8.63 -23.77 -2.55
N ILE A 112 9.30 -24.89 -2.26
CA ILE A 112 10.27 -24.99 -1.16
C ILE A 112 11.56 -25.56 -1.73
N SER A 113 12.69 -24.86 -1.55
CA SER A 113 13.99 -25.21 -2.14
C SER A 113 13.93 -25.42 -3.67
N GLY A 114 13.04 -24.69 -4.35
CA GLY A 114 12.80 -24.82 -5.80
C GLY A 114 11.80 -25.91 -6.21
N GLU A 115 11.34 -26.76 -5.29
CA GLU A 115 10.37 -27.83 -5.57
C GLU A 115 8.93 -27.35 -5.33
N ARG A 116 8.07 -27.47 -6.36
CA ARG A 116 6.63 -27.20 -6.22
C ARG A 116 5.95 -28.37 -5.49
N GLY A 117 5.05 -28.04 -4.56
CA GLY A 117 4.22 -29.03 -3.89
C GLY A 117 3.04 -29.51 -4.73
N GLU A 118 2.13 -30.27 -4.11
CA GLU A 118 0.84 -30.61 -4.70
C GLU A 118 0.00 -29.34 -4.95
N GLU A 119 -0.57 -29.21 -6.15
CA GLU A 119 -1.42 -28.07 -6.49
C GLU A 119 -2.87 -28.28 -6.03
N GLN A 120 -3.50 -27.22 -5.52
CA GLN A 120 -4.91 -27.23 -5.11
C GLN A 120 -5.70 -26.22 -5.95
N SER A 121 -6.71 -26.70 -6.67
CA SER A 121 -7.56 -25.89 -7.56
C SER A 121 -9.03 -25.82 -7.11
N ALA A 122 -9.53 -26.80 -6.36
CA ALA A 122 -10.91 -26.85 -5.90
C ALA A 122 -11.29 -25.62 -5.04
N ILE A 123 -12.35 -24.92 -5.42
CA ILE A 123 -12.99 -23.77 -4.76
C ILE A 123 -14.51 -23.85 -4.96
N PRO A 124 -15.35 -23.27 -4.08
CA PRO A 124 -16.80 -23.30 -4.28
C PRO A 124 -17.27 -22.41 -5.44
N TYR A 125 -16.52 -21.35 -5.78
CA TYR A 125 -16.73 -20.46 -6.92
C TYR A 125 -15.46 -19.66 -7.21
N PHE A 126 -15.31 -19.16 -8.44
CA PHE A 126 -14.26 -18.18 -8.77
C PHE A 126 -14.71 -16.77 -8.40
N PRO A 127 -14.00 -16.05 -7.52
CA PRO A 127 -14.52 -14.82 -6.89
C PRO A 127 -14.18 -13.54 -7.67
N PHE A 128 -13.22 -13.59 -8.62
CA PHE A 128 -12.70 -12.39 -9.27
C PHE A 128 -13.47 -12.08 -10.57
N ILE A 129 -13.66 -10.79 -10.83
CA ILE A 129 -14.39 -10.25 -11.99
C ILE A 129 -13.54 -9.13 -12.59
N PRO A 130 -13.33 -9.07 -13.92
CA PRO A 130 -12.63 -7.97 -14.58
C PRO A 130 -13.25 -6.61 -14.28
N ASP A 131 -12.42 -5.57 -14.18
CA ASP A 131 -12.83 -4.18 -13.87
C ASP A 131 -13.64 -4.02 -12.57
N GLN A 132 -13.50 -4.95 -11.61
CA GLN A 132 -14.17 -4.90 -10.31
C GLN A 132 -13.18 -4.88 -9.14
N PRO A 133 -13.53 -4.21 -8.02
CA PRO A 133 -12.75 -4.25 -6.80
C PRO A 133 -12.84 -5.63 -6.13
N PHE A 134 -11.79 -6.01 -5.41
CA PHE A 134 -11.75 -7.21 -4.59
C PHE A 134 -11.07 -6.94 -3.24
N ARG A 135 -11.35 -7.80 -2.26
CA ARG A 135 -10.68 -7.85 -0.95
C ARG A 135 -10.26 -9.28 -0.62
N VAL A 136 -8.96 -9.57 -0.65
CA VAL A 136 -8.38 -10.83 -0.15
C VAL A 136 -7.88 -10.63 1.29
N GLU A 137 -8.26 -11.52 2.19
CA GLU A 137 -7.67 -11.62 3.53
C GLU A 137 -7.08 -13.00 3.76
N ILE A 138 -5.77 -13.07 4.05
CA ILE A 138 -5.04 -14.29 4.36
C ILE A 138 -4.79 -14.31 5.88
N LEU A 139 -5.60 -15.07 6.62
CA LEU A 139 -5.46 -15.25 8.07
C LEU A 139 -4.54 -16.44 8.36
N CYS A 140 -3.46 -16.21 9.10
CA CYS A 140 -2.60 -17.26 9.62
C CYS A 140 -3.21 -17.87 10.89
N GLU A 141 -3.42 -19.18 10.90
CA GLU A 141 -3.75 -19.98 12.08
C GLU A 141 -2.58 -20.91 12.46
N HIS A 142 -2.74 -21.71 13.52
CA HIS A 142 -1.75 -22.71 13.91
C HIS A 142 -1.44 -23.76 12.81
N PRO A 143 -2.42 -24.40 12.13
CA PRO A 143 -2.13 -25.44 11.15
C PRO A 143 -2.19 -24.99 9.68
N ARG A 144 -2.70 -23.78 9.39
CA ARG A 144 -3.11 -23.38 8.04
C ARG A 144 -3.24 -21.87 7.85
N PHE A 145 -3.30 -21.45 6.60
CA PHE A 145 -3.94 -20.20 6.21
C PHE A 145 -5.44 -20.43 5.96
N ARG A 146 -6.29 -19.53 6.46
CA ARG A 146 -7.67 -19.36 5.97
C ARG A 146 -7.71 -18.16 5.03
N VAL A 147 -8.24 -18.35 3.83
CA VAL A 147 -8.34 -17.27 2.85
C VAL A 147 -9.79 -16.88 2.64
N PHE A 148 -10.05 -15.58 2.74
CA PHE A 148 -11.35 -14.97 2.53
C PHE A 148 -11.27 -14.05 1.31
N VAL A 149 -12.34 -14.03 0.51
CA VAL A 149 -12.53 -13.03 -0.55
C VAL A 149 -13.85 -12.32 -0.31
N ASP A 150 -13.80 -10.99 -0.24
CA ASP A 150 -14.94 -10.10 0.06
C ASP A 150 -15.73 -10.48 1.33
N GLY A 151 -15.00 -10.97 2.33
CA GLY A 151 -15.53 -11.39 3.64
C GLY A 151 -16.02 -12.84 3.71
N HIS A 152 -16.10 -13.54 2.57
CA HIS A 152 -16.50 -14.94 2.51
C HIS A 152 -15.28 -15.87 2.54
N GLN A 153 -15.28 -16.89 3.41
CA GLN A 153 -14.20 -17.91 3.42
C GLN A 153 -14.26 -18.73 2.14
N LEU A 154 -13.16 -18.78 1.39
CA LEU A 154 -13.10 -19.44 0.10
C LEU A 154 -12.43 -20.82 0.15
N PHE A 155 -11.32 -20.93 0.89
CA PHE A 155 -10.61 -22.19 1.12
C PHE A 155 -9.67 -22.08 2.32
N ASP A 156 -9.18 -23.26 2.73
CA ASP A 156 -8.09 -23.43 3.69
C ASP A 156 -6.86 -23.96 2.96
N PHE A 157 -5.66 -23.54 3.35
CA PHE A 157 -4.38 -24.07 2.84
C PHE A 157 -3.46 -24.42 4.01
N TYR A 158 -3.20 -25.71 4.22
CA TYR A 158 -2.40 -26.19 5.35
C TYR A 158 -0.92 -25.81 5.21
N HIS A 159 -0.28 -25.48 6.32
CA HIS A 159 1.09 -24.99 6.34
C HIS A 159 2.08 -26.06 5.88
N ARG A 160 2.81 -25.77 4.81
CA ARG A 160 3.94 -26.58 4.33
C ARG A 160 5.28 -26.08 4.88
N ILE A 161 5.37 -24.79 5.20
CA ILE A 161 6.48 -24.18 5.95
C ILE A 161 6.03 -23.97 7.40
N GLN A 162 6.72 -24.61 8.36
CA GLN A 162 6.34 -24.53 9.78
C GLN A 162 6.92 -23.30 10.50
N THR A 163 8.01 -22.72 9.99
CA THR A 163 8.63 -21.50 10.55
C THR A 163 7.85 -20.27 10.08
N LEU A 164 6.63 -20.08 10.60
CA LEU A 164 5.71 -19.04 10.13
C LEU A 164 6.29 -17.62 10.18
N SER A 165 7.19 -17.34 11.14
CA SER A 165 7.87 -16.06 11.28
C SER A 165 8.88 -15.77 10.16
N ALA A 166 9.33 -16.79 9.43
CA ALA A 166 10.16 -16.61 8.23
C ALA A 166 9.33 -16.16 7.03
N ILE A 167 8.02 -16.44 7.01
CA ILE A 167 7.07 -15.99 5.98
C ILE A 167 6.81 -14.50 6.22
N ASP A 168 7.67 -13.65 5.66
CA ASP A 168 7.80 -12.23 6.03
C ASP A 168 7.65 -11.28 4.86
N THR A 169 7.34 -11.79 3.68
CA THR A 169 7.30 -11.02 2.43
C THR A 169 6.03 -11.36 1.66
N ILE A 170 5.39 -10.35 1.07
CA ILE A 170 4.30 -10.51 0.11
C ILE A 170 4.76 -10.02 -1.27
N LYS A 171 4.57 -10.87 -2.29
CA LYS A 171 4.79 -10.55 -3.70
C LYS A 171 3.44 -10.57 -4.43
N ILE A 172 3.17 -9.57 -5.29
CA ILE A 172 1.92 -9.48 -6.07
C ILE A 172 2.25 -9.11 -7.50
N ASN A 173 1.81 -9.93 -8.46
CA ASN A 173 2.16 -9.85 -9.88
C ASN A 173 0.93 -10.08 -10.78
N GLY A 174 0.98 -9.60 -12.02
CA GLY A 174 -0.06 -9.83 -13.05
C GLY A 174 -1.13 -8.74 -13.10
N ASP A 175 -2.31 -9.11 -13.63
CA ASP A 175 -3.30 -8.16 -14.17
C ASP A 175 -4.24 -7.58 -13.09
N LEU A 176 -3.67 -6.78 -12.18
CA LEU A 176 -4.42 -6.03 -11.16
C LEU A 176 -3.74 -4.72 -10.75
N GLN A 177 -4.53 -3.84 -10.14
CA GLN A 177 -4.07 -2.65 -9.42
C GLN A 177 -4.28 -2.80 -7.92
N ILE A 178 -3.27 -2.52 -7.10
CA ILE A 178 -3.37 -2.59 -5.64
C ILE A 178 -3.86 -1.24 -5.10
N THR A 179 -4.97 -1.24 -4.38
CA THR A 179 -5.54 -0.02 -3.76
C THR A 179 -5.21 0.08 -2.26
N LYS A 180 -4.99 -1.06 -1.58
CA LYS A 180 -4.59 -1.08 -0.16
C LYS A 180 -3.89 -2.38 0.22
N LEU A 181 -2.89 -2.26 1.11
CA LEU A 181 -2.32 -3.37 1.88
C LEU A 181 -2.49 -3.10 3.39
N GLY A 182 -2.51 -4.15 4.22
CA GLY A 182 -2.59 -4.05 5.68
C GLY A 182 -2.51 -5.37 6.43
#